data_AF-A0A8B9D9U6-F1
#
_entry.id   AF-A0A8B9D9U6-F1
#
_cell.length_a   1.000
_cell.length_b   1.000
_cell.length_c   1.000
_cell.angle_alpha   90.00
_cell.angle_beta   90.00
_cell.angle_gamma   90.00
#
_symmetry.space_group_name_H-M   'P 1'
#
loop_
_entity.id
_entity.type
_entity.pdbx_description
1 polymer ?
#
loop_
_entity_poly.entity_id
_entity_poly.type
_entity_poly.pdbx_seq_one_letter_code
_entity_poly.pdbx_strand_id
1 'polypeptide(L)'
;MSFEERLQLQSGTGTRVSKQVAGAKKTAKPAVKQQRSKKGPVEMSAKKPVPFLRQVVSVTKKIHRDPRFDDLSGVYNPEVFMKTYSFLDAIKKQEKEMIQKQLKKCRDVEQKEKLQQLLNRMTQQELAQKKQQKRRERELSLKRRQRELAKQGKKPFFLKKSEKRKLELAEKYAELKRSGKLESFLNKKRKRNAIKDKRRLPSQKNL
;
A
#
# COMPACT_ATOMS: atom_id res chain seq x y z
N MET A 1 -4.07 -41.27 -12.33
CA MET A 1 -4.13 -39.81 -12.55
C MET A 1 -5.06 -39.17 -11.55
N SER A 2 -4.55 -38.31 -10.67
CA SER A 2 -5.31 -37.59 -9.64
C SER A 2 -6.12 -36.44 -10.24
N PHE A 3 -7.11 -35.93 -9.50
CA PHE A 3 -7.94 -34.80 -9.95
C PHE A 3 -7.11 -33.53 -10.21
N GLU A 4 -6.05 -33.34 -9.43
CA GLU A 4 -5.13 -32.21 -9.53
C GLU A 4 -4.29 -32.27 -10.82
N GLU A 5 -3.85 -33.47 -11.23
CA GLU A 5 -3.16 -33.68 -12.51
C GLU A 5 -4.04 -33.34 -13.71
N ARG A 6 -5.36 -33.58 -13.62
CA ARG A 6 -6.30 -33.24 -14.71
C ARG A 6 -6.48 -31.73 -14.87
N LEU A 7 -6.48 -30.99 -13.76
CA LEU A 7 -6.63 -29.53 -13.77
C LEU A 7 -5.40 -28.85 -14.37
N GLN A 8 -4.20 -29.34 -14.03
CA GLN A 8 -2.94 -28.84 -14.58
C GLN A 8 -2.79 -29.10 -16.08
N LEU A 9 -3.24 -30.25 -16.57
CA LEU A 9 -3.25 -30.56 -18.01
C LEU A 9 -4.16 -29.61 -18.80
N GLN A 10 -5.27 -29.17 -18.21
CA GLN A 10 -6.22 -28.27 -18.84
C GLN A 10 -5.72 -26.82 -18.87
N SER A 11 -4.95 -26.39 -17.86
CA SER A 11 -4.29 -25.07 -17.85
C SER A 11 -3.04 -25.02 -18.71
N GLY A 12 -2.39 -26.17 -18.96
CA GLY A 12 -1.07 -26.24 -19.61
C GLY A 12 -1.07 -26.44 -21.12
N THR A 13 -2.22 -26.64 -21.78
CA THR A 13 -2.25 -27.02 -23.21
C THR A 13 -3.09 -26.08 -24.06
N GLY A 14 -2.51 -24.91 -24.37
CA GLY A 14 -2.94 -24.02 -25.45
C GLY A 14 -2.51 -24.48 -26.85
N THR A 15 -2.19 -25.76 -27.06
CA THR A 15 -1.73 -26.31 -28.33
C THR A 15 -2.47 -27.60 -28.65
N ARG A 16 -3.38 -27.52 -29.63
CA ARG A 16 -4.09 -28.67 -30.21
C ARG A 16 -3.11 -29.55 -30.98
N VAL A 17 -2.71 -30.68 -30.41
CA VAL A 17 -2.09 -31.77 -31.18
C VAL A 17 -3.21 -32.69 -31.66
N SER A 18 -3.36 -32.76 -32.99
CA SER A 18 -4.29 -33.64 -33.69
C SER A 18 -3.95 -35.11 -33.41
N LYS A 19 -4.85 -35.82 -32.75
CA LYS A 19 -4.77 -37.28 -32.63
C LYS A 19 -5.39 -37.91 -33.87
N GLN A 20 -4.57 -38.31 -34.84
CA GLN A 20 -5.00 -39.18 -35.92
C GLN A 20 -5.20 -40.59 -35.36
N VAL A 21 -6.37 -41.19 -35.59
CA VAL A 21 -6.63 -42.60 -35.28
C VAL A 21 -7.07 -43.26 -36.58
N ALA A 22 -6.35 -44.33 -36.94
CA ALA A 22 -6.57 -45.13 -38.12
C ALA A 22 -7.79 -46.07 -37.95
N GLY A 23 -8.55 -46.22 -39.05
CA GLY A 23 -9.31 -47.43 -39.39
C GLY A 23 -10.69 -47.64 -38.74
N ALA A 24 -11.77 -47.26 -39.44
CA ALA A 24 -12.98 -48.09 -39.58
C ALA A 24 -13.99 -47.49 -40.59
N LYS A 25 -14.28 -48.30 -41.62
CA LYS A 25 -15.49 -48.48 -42.44
C LYS A 25 -16.53 -47.35 -42.56
N LYS A 26 -16.75 -46.93 -43.82
CA LYS A 26 -17.88 -46.11 -44.30
C LYS A 26 -19.23 -46.82 -44.07
N THR A 27 -20.17 -46.18 -43.38
CA THR A 27 -21.61 -46.24 -43.71
C THR A 27 -22.33 -44.97 -43.23
N ALA A 28 -23.36 -44.58 -44.01
CA ALA A 28 -24.33 -43.50 -43.82
C ALA A 28 -23.86 -42.04 -44.06
N LYS A 29 -24.39 -41.45 -45.13
CA LYS A 29 -24.34 -40.02 -45.47
C LYS A 29 -24.87 -39.18 -44.28
N PRO A 30 -24.22 -38.09 -43.86
CA PRO A 30 -24.89 -37.13 -42.99
C PRO A 30 -25.96 -36.41 -43.80
N ALA A 31 -27.22 -36.51 -43.38
CA ALA A 31 -28.28 -35.68 -43.90
C ALA A 31 -27.87 -34.20 -43.78
N VAL A 32 -28.00 -33.46 -44.88
CA VAL A 32 -27.74 -32.02 -44.96
C VAL A 32 -28.53 -31.33 -43.85
N LYS A 33 -27.84 -30.85 -42.80
CA LYS A 33 -28.46 -30.00 -41.79
C LYS A 33 -28.73 -28.66 -42.45
N GLN A 34 -29.97 -28.41 -42.83
CA GLN A 34 -30.43 -27.08 -43.21
C GLN A 34 -30.02 -26.09 -42.11
N GLN A 35 -29.30 -25.02 -42.49
CA GLN A 35 -28.98 -23.93 -41.58
C GLN A 35 -30.28 -23.25 -41.17
N ARG A 36 -30.73 -23.52 -39.94
CA ARG A 36 -31.89 -22.84 -39.36
C ARG A 36 -31.50 -21.44 -38.90
N SER A 37 -32.45 -20.51 -39.00
CA SER A 37 -32.26 -19.10 -38.68
C SER A 37 -31.77 -18.90 -37.24
N LYS A 38 -30.89 -17.91 -37.04
CA LYS A 38 -30.18 -17.67 -35.77
C LYS A 38 -31.08 -17.21 -34.60
N LYS A 39 -32.37 -16.97 -34.88
CA LYS A 39 -33.37 -16.46 -33.93
C LYS A 39 -34.55 -17.44 -33.71
N GLY A 40 -34.46 -18.67 -34.21
CA GLY A 40 -35.52 -19.68 -34.09
C GLY A 40 -35.23 -20.78 -33.05
N PRO A 41 -36.25 -21.55 -32.64
CA PRO A 41 -36.07 -22.70 -31.76
C PRO A 41 -35.22 -23.78 -32.43
N VAL A 42 -34.34 -24.42 -31.65
CA VAL A 42 -33.44 -25.48 -32.11
C VAL A 42 -33.99 -26.83 -31.67
N GLU A 43 -34.19 -27.75 -32.61
CA GLU A 43 -34.55 -29.13 -32.30
C GLU A 43 -33.41 -29.84 -31.57
N MET A 44 -33.72 -30.46 -30.42
CA MET A 44 -32.81 -31.29 -29.66
C MET A 44 -33.39 -32.71 -29.50
N SER A 45 -32.51 -33.72 -29.51
CA SER A 45 -32.93 -35.11 -29.33
C SER A 45 -33.38 -35.37 -27.89
N ALA A 46 -34.55 -36.00 -27.72
CA ALA A 46 -35.10 -36.42 -26.42
C ALA A 46 -34.19 -37.42 -25.67
N LYS A 47 -33.21 -38.04 -26.35
CA LYS A 47 -32.24 -38.97 -25.74
C LYS A 47 -31.12 -38.25 -24.98
N LYS A 48 -31.02 -36.92 -25.08
CA LYS A 48 -30.01 -36.14 -24.37
C LYS A 48 -30.56 -35.73 -22.99
N PRO A 49 -30.03 -36.27 -21.88
CA PRO A 49 -30.48 -35.86 -20.54
C PRO A 49 -30.08 -34.41 -20.28
N VAL A 50 -30.93 -33.68 -19.54
CA VAL A 50 -30.66 -32.31 -19.12
C VAL A 50 -29.52 -32.31 -18.10
N PRO A 51 -28.44 -31.52 -18.28
CA PRO A 51 -27.37 -31.45 -17.29
C PRO A 51 -27.90 -30.84 -15.98
N PHE A 52 -27.53 -31.44 -14.85
CA PHE A 52 -27.92 -30.96 -13.52
C PHE A 52 -27.38 -29.54 -13.22
N LEU A 53 -26.19 -29.23 -13.72
CA LEU A 53 -25.57 -27.92 -13.60
C LEU A 53 -25.75 -27.10 -14.87
N ARG A 54 -26.29 -25.89 -14.72
CA ARG A 54 -26.40 -24.92 -15.82
C ARG A 54 -25.00 -24.47 -16.25
N GLN A 55 -24.71 -24.52 -17.56
CA GLN A 55 -23.50 -23.94 -18.11
C GLN A 55 -23.56 -22.40 -17.98
N VAL A 56 -22.83 -21.84 -17.02
CA VAL A 56 -22.69 -20.40 -16.85
C VAL A 56 -21.72 -19.89 -17.92
N VAL A 57 -22.25 -19.21 -18.94
CA VAL A 57 -21.42 -18.52 -19.93
C VAL A 57 -20.82 -17.29 -19.25
N SER A 58 -19.50 -17.24 -19.11
CA SER A 58 -18.81 -16.08 -18.58
C SER A 58 -18.95 -14.91 -19.56
N VAL A 59 -19.90 -14.01 -19.30
CA VAL A 59 -20.03 -12.76 -20.06
C VAL A 59 -18.94 -11.81 -19.58
N THR A 60 -18.18 -11.21 -20.50
CA THR A 60 -17.23 -10.15 -20.21
C THR A 60 -17.99 -8.95 -19.65
N LYS A 61 -17.94 -8.79 -18.33
CA LYS A 61 -18.55 -7.65 -17.65
C LYS A 61 -17.70 -6.41 -17.97
N LYS A 62 -18.35 -5.33 -18.39
CA LYS A 62 -17.69 -4.02 -18.50
C LYS A 62 -17.44 -3.50 -17.09
N ILE A 63 -16.17 -3.52 -16.67
CA ILE A 63 -15.76 -2.97 -15.37
C ILE A 63 -15.47 -1.48 -15.58
N HIS A 64 -16.17 -0.61 -14.86
CA HIS A 64 -15.83 0.81 -14.81
C HIS A 64 -14.52 0.95 -14.01
N ARG A 65 -13.49 1.49 -14.64
CA ARG A 65 -12.17 1.71 -14.02
C ARG A 65 -12.10 3.14 -13.51
N ASP A 66 -11.90 3.28 -12.19
CA ASP A 66 -11.55 4.57 -11.58
C ASP A 66 -10.03 4.58 -11.40
N PRO A 67 -9.27 5.46 -12.07
CA PRO A 67 -7.81 5.48 -11.97
C PRO A 67 -7.28 5.71 -10.55
N ARG A 68 -8.12 6.21 -9.62
CA ARG A 68 -7.75 6.33 -8.21
C ARG A 68 -7.73 5.00 -7.48
N PHE A 69 -8.52 4.04 -7.96
CA PHE A 69 -8.74 2.73 -7.33
C PHE A 69 -8.40 1.55 -8.25
N ASP A 70 -7.93 1.83 -9.47
CA ASP A 70 -7.53 0.81 -10.44
C ASP A 70 -6.09 0.38 -10.17
N ASP A 71 -5.90 -0.92 -9.92
CA ASP A 71 -4.60 -1.52 -9.64
C ASP A 71 -3.58 -1.29 -10.78
N LEU A 72 -4.07 -1.06 -12.00
CA LEU A 72 -3.24 -0.76 -13.18
C LEU A 72 -2.63 0.65 -13.16
N SER A 73 -3.13 1.57 -12.32
CA SER A 73 -2.66 2.96 -12.24
C SER A 73 -1.33 3.12 -11.47
N GLY A 74 -0.80 2.03 -10.92
CA GLY A 74 0.51 1.96 -10.29
C GLY A 74 0.49 2.22 -8.79
N VAL A 75 1.68 2.17 -8.16
CA VAL A 75 1.85 2.27 -6.71
C VAL A 75 2.31 3.68 -6.30
N TYR A 76 1.81 4.16 -5.16
CA TYR A 76 2.20 5.44 -4.59
C TYR A 76 3.72 5.54 -4.36
N ASN A 77 4.37 6.41 -5.13
CA ASN A 77 5.78 6.73 -4.98
C ASN A 77 5.94 8.08 -4.27
N PRO A 78 6.37 8.11 -2.99
CA PRO A 78 6.44 9.35 -2.23
C PRO A 78 7.42 10.36 -2.82
N GLU A 79 8.51 9.91 -3.45
CA GLU A 79 9.51 10.81 -4.04
C GLU A 79 8.95 11.58 -5.23
N VAL A 80 8.22 10.88 -6.11
CA VAL A 80 7.56 11.50 -7.28
C VAL A 80 6.49 12.45 -6.79
N PHE A 81 5.63 12.00 -5.87
CA PHE A 81 4.55 12.82 -5.32
C PHE A 81 5.04 14.12 -4.68
N MET A 82 6.12 14.07 -3.88
CA MET A 82 6.67 15.28 -3.25
C MET A 82 7.24 16.27 -4.28
N LYS A 83 7.75 15.77 -5.41
CA LYS A 83 8.25 16.63 -6.50
C LYS A 83 7.10 17.22 -7.32
N THR A 84 6.17 16.37 -7.79
CA THR A 84 5.05 16.78 -8.64
C THR A 84 4.11 17.75 -7.92
N TYR A 85 3.91 17.55 -6.62
CA TYR A 85 3.03 18.38 -5.80
C TYR A 85 3.79 19.31 -4.84
N SER A 86 5.02 19.69 -5.18
CA SER A 86 5.84 20.60 -4.38
C SER A 86 5.20 21.97 -4.16
N PHE A 87 4.38 22.44 -5.11
CA PHE A 87 3.64 23.70 -5.01
C PHE A 87 2.65 23.74 -3.83
N LEU A 88 2.17 22.58 -3.36
CA LEU A 88 1.26 22.50 -2.21
C LEU A 88 1.90 23.06 -0.93
N ASP A 89 3.22 23.05 -0.83
CA ASP A 89 3.91 23.60 0.35
C ASP A 89 3.80 25.13 0.40
N ALA A 90 3.73 25.81 -0.74
CA ALA A 90 3.47 27.25 -0.79
C ALA A 90 2.03 27.57 -0.38
N ILE A 91 1.06 26.81 -0.90
CA ILE A 91 -0.37 26.98 -0.58
C ILE A 91 -0.61 26.76 0.93
N LYS A 92 -0.08 25.67 1.50
CA LYS A 92 -0.21 25.39 2.95
C LYS A 92 0.39 26.47 3.83
N LYS A 93 1.48 27.12 3.40
CA LYS A 93 2.09 28.24 4.13
C LYS A 93 1.15 29.44 4.12
N GLN A 94 0.60 29.80 2.96
CA GLN A 94 -0.37 30.87 2.82
C GLN A 94 -1.63 30.60 3.67
N GLU A 95 -2.16 29.37 3.65
CA GLU A 95 -3.28 28.96 4.50
C GLU A 95 -3.00 29.13 5.99
N LYS A 96 -1.80 28.75 6.45
CA LYS A 96 -1.39 28.97 7.84
C LYS A 96 -1.34 30.46 8.20
N GLU A 97 -0.79 31.29 7.32
CA GLU A 97 -0.75 32.73 7.55
C GLU A 97 -2.16 33.33 7.59
N MET A 98 -3.08 32.87 6.74
CA MET A 98 -4.49 33.27 6.77
C MET A 98 -5.14 32.91 8.11
N ILE A 99 -4.96 31.68 8.59
CA ILE A 99 -5.50 31.23 9.89
C ILE A 99 -4.89 32.05 11.05
N GLN A 100 -3.60 32.34 11.01
CA GLN A 100 -2.96 33.20 12.01
C GLN A 100 -3.54 34.62 12.00
N LYS A 101 -3.80 35.19 10.82
CA LYS A 101 -4.44 36.51 10.67
C LYS A 101 -5.87 36.48 11.21
N GLN A 102 -6.64 35.44 10.91
CA GLN A 102 -8.00 35.25 11.44
C GLN A 102 -7.98 35.13 12.97
N LEU A 103 -7.03 34.38 13.53
CA LEU A 103 -6.91 34.19 14.98
C LEU A 103 -6.64 35.51 15.72
N LYS A 104 -5.90 36.44 15.11
CA LYS A 104 -5.65 37.78 15.66
C LYS A 104 -6.90 38.67 15.62
N LYS A 105 -7.78 38.48 14.62
CA LYS A 105 -8.98 39.30 14.41
C LYS A 105 -10.21 38.76 15.16
N CYS A 106 -10.26 37.46 15.40
CA CYS A 106 -11.42 36.78 15.98
C CYS A 106 -11.58 37.17 17.46
N ARG A 107 -12.77 37.69 17.80
CA ARG A 107 -13.17 38.04 19.17
C ARG A 107 -13.96 36.92 19.84
N ASP A 108 -14.69 36.13 19.06
CA ASP A 108 -15.48 35.01 19.53
C ASP A 108 -14.57 33.87 20.04
N VAL A 109 -14.86 33.39 21.26
CA VAL A 109 -14.02 32.43 21.98
C VAL A 109 -14.08 31.05 21.31
N GLU A 110 -15.27 30.58 20.92
CA GLU A 110 -15.41 29.26 20.31
C GLU A 110 -14.72 29.17 18.95
N GLN A 111 -14.89 30.20 18.13
CA GLN A 111 -14.21 30.28 16.83
C GLN A 111 -12.70 30.39 16.99
N LYS A 112 -12.23 31.15 17.98
CA LYS A 112 -10.81 31.27 18.28
C LYS A 112 -10.20 29.92 18.68
N GLU A 113 -10.88 29.13 19.51
CA GLU A 113 -10.44 27.78 19.87
C GLU A 113 -10.38 26.85 18.65
N LYS A 114 -11.43 26.85 17.81
CA LYS A 114 -11.46 26.07 16.56
C LYS A 114 -10.28 26.43 15.65
N LEU A 115 -9.98 27.71 15.49
CA LEU A 115 -8.84 28.19 14.69
C LEU A 115 -7.49 27.79 15.31
N GLN A 116 -7.33 27.84 16.64
CA GLN A 116 -6.12 27.37 17.31
C GLN A 116 -5.90 25.88 17.13
N GLN A 117 -6.96 25.08 17.27
CA GLN A 117 -6.90 23.63 17.05
C GLN A 117 -6.50 23.31 15.61
N LEU A 118 -7.07 24.02 14.63
CA LEU A 118 -6.72 23.88 13.22
C LEU A 118 -5.24 24.22 12.98
N LEU A 119 -4.75 25.35 13.50
CA LEU A 119 -3.35 25.75 13.39
C LEU A 119 -2.41 24.71 14.01
N ASN A 120 -2.77 24.20 15.19
CA ASN A 120 -2.01 23.14 15.86
C ASN A 120 -1.98 21.85 15.03
N ARG A 121 -3.10 21.45 14.42
CA ARG A 121 -3.16 20.29 13.53
C ARG A 121 -2.25 20.49 12.31
N MET A 122 -2.31 21.64 11.65
CA MET A 122 -1.48 21.92 10.47
C MET A 122 0.01 21.99 10.81
N THR A 123 0.38 22.52 11.97
CA THR A 123 1.79 22.54 12.43
C THR A 123 2.29 21.14 12.76
N GLN A 124 1.49 20.32 13.45
CA GLN A 124 1.83 18.93 13.74
C GLN A 124 1.98 18.09 12.46
N GLN A 125 1.09 18.26 11.48
CA GLN A 125 1.18 17.58 10.19
C GLN A 125 2.47 17.95 9.44
N GLU A 126 2.82 19.23 9.39
CA GLU A 126 4.07 19.68 8.75
C GLU A 126 5.30 19.10 9.46
N LEU A 127 5.34 19.13 10.79
CA LEU A 127 6.42 18.54 11.58
C LEU A 127 6.56 17.03 11.33
N ALA A 128 5.43 16.32 11.24
CA ALA A 128 5.41 14.89 10.94
C ALA A 128 5.94 14.61 9.52
N GLN A 129 5.53 15.40 8.53
CA GLN A 129 6.02 15.29 7.14
C GLN A 129 7.52 15.54 7.06
N LYS A 130 8.02 16.63 7.65
CA LYS A 130 9.46 16.95 7.71
C LYS A 130 10.27 15.84 8.37
N LYS A 131 9.75 15.25 9.45
CA LYS A 131 10.41 14.12 10.13
C LYS A 131 10.47 12.89 9.22
N GLN A 132 9.40 12.58 8.49
CA GLN A 132 9.41 11.48 7.52
C GLN A 132 10.38 11.74 6.36
N GLN A 133 10.42 12.95 5.82
CA GLN A 133 11.35 13.37 4.77
C GLN A 133 12.81 13.21 5.24
N LYS A 134 13.17 13.76 6.40
CA LYS A 134 14.51 13.60 6.98
C LYS A 134 14.91 12.13 7.14
N ARG A 135 13.98 11.27 7.58
CA ARG A 135 14.25 9.84 7.69
C ARG A 135 14.52 9.21 6.31
N ARG A 136 13.69 9.53 5.30
CA ARG A 136 13.89 9.03 3.93
C ARG A 136 15.22 9.51 3.36
N GLU A 137 15.57 10.77 3.52
CA GLU A 137 16.85 11.34 3.07
C GLU A 137 18.06 10.63 3.69
N ARG A 138 18.00 10.31 4.98
CA ARG A 138 19.05 9.49 5.65
C ARG A 138 19.14 8.09 5.08
N GLU A 139 18.00 7.43 4.86
CA GLU A 139 17.99 6.09 4.26
C GLU A 139 18.54 6.12 2.82
N LEU A 140 18.20 7.14 2.04
CA LEU A 140 18.72 7.35 0.69
C LEU A 140 20.22 7.67 0.68
N SER A 141 20.70 8.52 1.58
CA SER A 141 22.12 8.87 1.65
C SER A 141 22.98 7.66 2.04
N LEU A 142 22.51 6.81 2.97
CA LEU A 142 23.17 5.55 3.29
C LEU A 142 23.20 4.60 2.09
N LYS A 143 22.08 4.46 1.36
CA LYS A 143 22.01 3.66 0.14
C LYS A 143 22.97 4.18 -0.94
N ARG A 144 23.08 5.49 -1.12
CA ARG A 144 24.00 6.12 -2.08
C ARG A 144 25.47 5.80 -1.73
N ARG A 145 25.87 6.02 -0.48
CA ARG A 145 27.22 5.69 0.01
C ARG A 145 27.56 4.20 -0.19
N GLN A 146 26.61 3.31 0.08
CA GLN A 146 26.79 1.88 -0.14
C GLN A 146 26.99 1.53 -1.62
N ARG A 147 26.22 2.15 -2.51
CA ARG A 147 26.39 1.99 -3.97
C ARG A 147 27.75 2.50 -4.43
N GLU A 148 28.21 3.62 -3.91
CA GLU A 148 29.53 4.19 -4.23
C GLU A 148 30.67 3.25 -3.80
N LEU A 149 30.60 2.70 -2.59
CA LEU A 149 31.58 1.70 -2.12
C LEU A 149 31.56 0.43 -2.99
N ALA A 150 30.36 -0.03 -3.38
CA ALA A 150 30.22 -1.16 -4.29
C ALA A 150 30.86 -0.88 -5.66
N LYS A 151 30.65 0.32 -6.21
CA LYS A 151 31.27 0.76 -7.47
C LYS A 151 32.79 0.79 -7.39
N GLN A 152 33.35 1.10 -6.22
CA GLN A 152 34.80 1.03 -5.96
C GLN A 152 35.33 -0.40 -5.76
N GLY A 153 34.47 -1.43 -5.85
CA GLY A 153 34.83 -2.83 -5.60
C GLY A 153 34.91 -3.21 -4.12
N LYS A 154 34.62 -2.30 -3.20
CA LYS A 154 34.60 -2.58 -1.75
C LYS A 154 33.29 -3.28 -1.36
N LYS A 155 33.36 -4.23 -0.44
CA LYS A 155 32.16 -4.94 0.08
C LYS A 155 31.26 -3.95 0.86
N PRO A 156 30.03 -3.69 0.40
CA PRO A 156 29.13 -2.76 1.10
C PRO A 156 28.69 -3.30 2.46
N PHE A 157 28.79 -2.49 3.50
CA PHE A 157 28.32 -2.84 4.84
C PHE A 157 26.91 -2.29 5.10
N PHE A 158 26.00 -3.17 5.51
CA PHE A 158 24.62 -2.83 5.83
C PHE A 158 24.41 -2.82 7.34
N LEU A 159 24.27 -1.62 7.92
CA LEU A 159 24.00 -1.44 9.34
C LEU A 159 22.75 -2.21 9.78
N LYS A 160 22.84 -2.88 10.94
CA LYS A 160 21.70 -3.55 11.56
C LYS A 160 20.63 -2.53 11.93
N LYS A 161 19.36 -2.96 12.02
CA LYS A 161 18.24 -2.09 12.43
C LYS A 161 18.48 -1.46 13.82
N SER A 162 19.12 -2.18 14.74
CA SER A 162 19.48 -1.69 16.08
C SER A 162 20.54 -0.58 16.02
N GLU A 163 21.56 -0.73 15.19
CA GLU A 163 22.62 0.28 14.99
C GLU A 163 22.06 1.56 14.37
N LYS A 164 21.20 1.43 13.35
CA LYS A 164 20.49 2.58 12.77
C LYS A 164 19.71 3.35 13.82
N ARG A 165 18.99 2.65 14.72
CA ARG A 165 18.26 3.28 15.84
C ARG A 165 19.22 3.98 16.82
N LYS A 166 20.40 3.41 17.10
CA LYS A 166 21.41 4.07 17.95
C LYS A 166 21.91 5.38 17.33
N LEU A 167 22.18 5.38 16.02
CA LEU A 167 22.58 6.58 15.29
C LEU A 167 21.47 7.64 15.31
N GLU A 168 20.23 7.26 15.00
CA GLU A 168 19.08 8.17 15.08
C GLU A 168 18.88 8.76 16.48
N LEU A 169 19.08 7.95 17.53
CA LEU A 169 19.02 8.42 18.91
C LEU A 169 20.15 9.38 19.23
N ALA A 170 21.39 9.08 18.82
CA ALA A 170 22.54 9.95 19.05
C ALA A 170 22.35 11.33 18.40
N GLU A 171 21.89 11.37 17.15
CA GLU A 171 21.55 12.62 16.45
C GLU A 171 20.45 13.38 17.18
N LYS A 172 19.39 12.70 17.62
CA LYS A 172 18.30 13.32 18.38
C LYS A 172 18.79 13.91 19.70
N TYR A 173 19.68 13.22 20.41
CA TYR A 173 20.29 13.72 21.65
C TYR A 173 21.17 14.95 21.37
N ALA A 174 21.93 14.95 20.29
CA ALA A 174 22.73 16.10 19.85
C ALA A 174 21.84 17.31 19.51
N GLU A 175 20.75 17.11 18.76
CA GLU A 175 19.76 18.16 18.47
C GLU A 175 19.13 18.73 19.75
N LEU A 176 18.75 17.87 20.70
CA LEU A 176 18.18 18.31 21.98
C LEU A 176 19.19 19.04 22.88
N LYS A 177 20.46 18.65 22.82
CA LYS A 177 21.56 19.34 23.51
C LYS A 177 21.75 20.74 22.93
N ARG A 178 21.80 20.86 21.59
CA ARG A 178 21.87 22.15 20.88
C ARG A 178 20.67 23.05 21.20
N SER A 179 19.48 22.48 21.34
CA SER A 179 18.27 23.24 21.65
C SER A 179 18.07 23.53 23.14
N GLY A 180 18.98 23.09 24.04
CA GLY A 180 18.85 23.23 25.50
C GLY A 180 17.70 22.42 26.14
N LYS A 181 17.06 21.51 25.40
CA LYS A 181 15.87 20.76 25.87
C LYS A 181 16.22 19.35 26.38
N LEU A 182 17.51 19.04 26.49
CA LEU A 182 18.02 17.73 26.85
C LEU A 182 17.58 17.30 28.26
N GLU A 183 17.78 18.15 29.27
CA GLU A 183 17.42 17.84 30.66
C GLU A 183 15.92 17.60 30.83
N SER A 184 15.08 18.44 30.21
CA SER A 184 13.62 18.23 30.21
C SER A 184 13.23 16.89 29.58
N PHE A 185 13.89 16.52 28.46
CA PHE A 185 13.65 15.24 27.81
C PHE A 185 14.08 14.06 28.69
N LEU A 186 15.24 14.15 29.34
CA LEU A 186 15.74 13.12 30.27
C LEU A 186 14.83 13.00 31.48
N ASN A 187 14.39 14.10 32.08
CA ASN A 187 13.44 14.10 33.20
C ASN A 187 12.11 13.46 32.82
N LYS A 188 11.55 13.76 31.64
CA LYS A 188 10.35 13.08 31.12
C LYS A 188 10.58 11.60 30.84
N LYS A 189 11.81 11.20 30.48
CA LYS A 189 12.18 9.78 30.29
C LYS A 189 12.31 9.06 31.62
N ARG A 190 13.00 9.66 32.60
CA ARG A 190 13.13 9.17 33.99
C ARG A 190 11.75 8.97 34.63
N LYS A 191 10.87 9.98 34.57
CA LYS A 191 9.49 9.88 35.07
C LYS A 191 8.70 8.73 34.44
N ARG A 192 8.77 8.57 33.11
CA ARG A 192 8.08 7.46 32.41
C ARG A 192 8.65 6.09 32.76
N ASN A 193 9.96 5.98 32.97
CA ASN A 193 10.58 4.73 33.41
C ASN A 193 10.18 4.41 34.85
N ALA A 194 10.25 5.37 35.77
CA ALA A 194 9.83 5.19 37.16
C ALA A 194 8.38 4.72 37.29
N ILE A 195 7.45 5.23 36.47
CA ILE A 195 6.06 4.75 36.43
C ILE A 195 5.98 3.29 35.97
N LYS A 196 6.79 2.87 35.00
CA LYS A 196 6.83 1.48 34.54
C LYS A 196 7.46 0.55 35.59
N ASP A 197 8.51 1.01 36.26
CA ASP A 197 9.18 0.26 37.30
C ASP A 197 8.26 0.11 38.52
N LYS A 198 7.52 1.16 38.90
CA LYS A 198 6.49 1.10 39.95
C LYS A 198 5.40 0.06 39.66
N ARG A 199 5.02 -0.16 38.39
CA ARG A 199 4.07 -1.23 38.01
C ARG A 199 4.62 -2.64 38.20
N ARG A 200 5.94 -2.81 38.23
CA ARG A 200 6.61 -4.09 38.45
C ARG A 200 6.89 -4.38 39.92
N LEU A 201 6.81 -3.35 40.77
CA LEU A 201 6.89 -3.53 42.22
C LEU A 201 5.56 -4.10 42.73
N PRO A 202 5.60 -5.05 43.68
CA PRO A 202 4.40 -5.53 44.34
C PRO A 202 3.70 -4.34 45.02
N SER A 203 2.40 -4.18 44.75
CA SER A 203 1.61 -3.17 45.46
C SER A 203 1.46 -3.62 46.90
N GLN A 204 1.91 -2.82 47.86
CA GLN A 204 1.45 -2.98 49.24
C GLN A 204 -0.05 -2.66 49.26
N LYS A 205 -0.88 -3.68 49.05
CA LYS A 205 -2.29 -3.68 49.40
C LYS A 205 -2.33 -4.14 50.86
N ASN A 206 -2.42 -3.16 51.75
CA ASN A 206 -2.88 -3.23 53.14
C ASN A 206 -2.01 -4.04 54.13
N LEU A 207 -1.33 -3.30 55.02
CA LEU A 207 -1.52 -3.43 56.47
C LEU A 207 -2.47 -2.29 56.89
#